data_AF-A0A1F9M4E3-F1
#
_entry.id   AF-A0A1F9M4E3-F1
#
_cell.length_a   1.000
_cell.length_b   1.000
_cell.length_c   1.000
_cell.angle_alpha   90.00
_cell.angle_beta   90.00
_cell.angle_gamma   90.00
#
_symmetry.space_group_name_H-M   'P 1'
#
loop_
_entity.id
_entity.type
_entity.pdbx_description
1 polymer ?
#
loop_
_entity_poly.entity_id
_entity_poly.type
_entity_poly.pdbx_seq_one_letter_code
_entity_poly.pdbx_strand_id
1 'polypeptide(L)'
;MKKTGSYDFYLILATVAVLFVISAICVYGMFSFKFAQIQNMPVAIKATYMERMNTILIPFLIALIVILGICIPKRLMPTVWLNRFAVLLGILLAGVVWWIDLKTGLTVILTLSLLLQTVVLILALAGSARLIFEKKGYWLRVGSSLIHLGLILFILDLLFYKNLKLHLLLFWITTLATVAGMLLCFYAEWVAGVFDRTKACNNREEDKEASIEQ
;
A
#
# COMPACT_ATOMS: atom_id res chain seq x y z
N MET A 1 -11.17 -8.89 -32.23
CA MET A 1 -10.36 -8.10 -31.26
C MET A 1 -11.23 -7.74 -30.06
N LYS A 2 -11.13 -8.48 -28.95
CA LYS A 2 -11.91 -8.18 -27.73
C LYS A 2 -11.23 -7.03 -26.98
N LYS A 3 -11.98 -5.96 -26.70
CA LYS A 3 -11.57 -4.81 -25.89
C LYS A 3 -11.18 -5.28 -24.48
N THR A 4 -9.90 -5.58 -24.26
CA THR A 4 -9.31 -5.83 -22.93
C THR A 4 -8.78 -4.53 -22.33
N GLY A 5 -9.54 -3.44 -22.47
CA GLY A 5 -9.36 -2.26 -21.64
C GLY A 5 -10.43 -2.30 -20.55
N SER A 6 -10.13 -2.24 -19.25
CA SER A 6 -8.88 -2.42 -18.53
C SER A 6 -9.33 -2.60 -17.08
N TYR A 7 -9.57 -3.84 -16.63
CA TYR A 7 -10.00 -4.11 -15.25
C TYR A 7 -8.99 -3.49 -14.25
N ASP A 8 -7.72 -3.47 -14.65
CA ASP A 8 -6.59 -2.77 -14.05
C ASP A 8 -6.84 -1.26 -13.91
N PHE A 9 -7.25 -0.60 -14.99
CA PHE A 9 -7.57 0.82 -14.98
C PHE A 9 -8.73 1.13 -14.04
N TYR A 10 -9.80 0.34 -14.05
CA TYR A 10 -10.92 0.54 -13.14
C TYR A 10 -10.54 0.34 -11.68
N LEU A 11 -9.73 -0.67 -11.36
CA LEU A 11 -9.19 -0.89 -10.01
C LEU A 11 -8.30 0.26 -9.55
N ILE A 12 -7.40 0.73 -10.41
CA ILE A 12 -6.52 1.86 -10.11
C ILE A 12 -7.36 3.13 -9.91
N LEU A 13 -8.29 3.42 -10.83
CA LEU A 13 -9.18 4.57 -10.75
C LEU A 13 -10.02 4.54 -9.48
N ALA A 14 -10.59 3.38 -9.13
CA ALA A 14 -11.34 3.20 -7.89
C ALA A 14 -10.47 3.42 -6.65
N THR A 15 -9.25 2.87 -6.63
CA THR A 15 -8.29 3.09 -5.53
C THR A 15 -7.98 4.57 -5.36
N VAL A 16 -7.65 5.26 -6.46
CA VAL A 16 -7.32 6.69 -6.46
C VAL A 16 -8.51 7.53 -5.98
N ALA A 17 -9.73 7.22 -6.46
CA ALA A 17 -10.94 7.92 -6.03
C ALA A 17 -11.20 7.75 -4.53
N VAL A 18 -11.08 6.52 -4.01
CA VAL A 18 -11.28 6.25 -2.57
C VAL A 18 -10.21 6.95 -1.72
N LEU A 19 -8.93 6.87 -2.13
CA LEU A 19 -7.85 7.59 -1.45
C LEU A 19 -8.05 9.10 -1.46
N PHE A 20 -8.52 9.66 -2.59
CA PHE A 20 -8.80 11.09 -2.71
C PHE A 20 -9.90 11.51 -1.73
N VAL A 21 -10.99 10.74 -1.63
CA VAL A 21 -12.06 11.00 -0.67
C VAL A 21 -11.57 10.89 0.78
N ILE A 22 -10.81 9.84 1.11
CA ILE A 22 -10.21 9.68 2.46
C ILE A 22 -9.30 10.88 2.77
N SER A 23 -8.46 11.29 1.81
CA SER A 23 -7.57 12.45 1.97
C SER A 23 -8.38 13.73 2.22
N ALA A 24 -9.43 13.99 1.44
CA ALA A 24 -10.30 15.14 1.64
C ALA A 24 -10.98 15.13 3.02
N ILE A 25 -11.48 13.97 3.47
CA ILE A 25 -12.08 13.80 4.81
C ILE A 25 -11.03 14.06 5.90
N CYS A 26 -9.81 13.55 5.75
CA CYS A 26 -8.74 13.76 6.72
C CYS A 26 -8.31 15.23 6.81
N VAL A 27 -8.16 15.91 5.66
CA VAL A 27 -7.83 17.35 5.60
C VAL A 27 -8.95 18.17 6.26
N TYR A 28 -10.20 17.94 5.87
CA TYR A 28 -11.36 18.58 6.48
C TYR A 28 -11.43 18.34 7.99
N GLY A 29 -11.18 17.10 8.42
CA GLY A 29 -11.17 16.69 9.81
C GLY A 29 -10.11 17.42 10.64
N MET A 30 -8.90 17.54 10.10
CA MET A 30 -7.79 18.25 10.73
C MET A 30 -8.12 19.74 10.92
N PHE A 31 -8.65 20.41 9.91
CA PHE A 31 -9.04 21.82 10.01
C PHE A 31 -10.19 22.05 10.99
N SER A 32 -11.23 21.23 10.91
CA SER A 32 -12.41 21.33 11.79
C SER A 32 -12.03 21.06 13.25
N PHE A 33 -11.15 20.09 13.52
CA PHE A 33 -10.66 19.81 14.85
C PHE A 33 -9.77 20.93 15.40
N LYS A 34 -8.87 21.47 14.58
CA LYS A 34 -8.05 22.66 14.93
C LYS A 34 -8.93 23.87 15.25
N PHE A 35 -9.97 24.11 14.46
CA PHE A 35 -10.93 25.19 14.70
C PHE A 35 -11.70 25.00 16.02
N ALA A 36 -12.17 23.77 16.28
CA ALA A 36 -12.84 23.42 17.54
C ALA A 36 -11.91 23.51 18.77
N GLN A 37 -10.59 23.28 18.59
CA GLN A 37 -9.59 23.51 19.64
C GLN A 37 -9.40 24.99 19.94
N ILE A 38 -9.33 25.85 18.91
CA ILE A 38 -9.21 27.31 19.07
C ILE A 38 -10.43 27.88 19.82
N GLN A 39 -11.61 27.31 19.60
CA GLN A 39 -12.85 27.71 20.28
C GLN A 39 -13.05 27.09 21.68
N ASN A 40 -12.06 26.38 22.23
CA ASN A 40 -12.12 25.74 23.56
C ASN A 40 -13.39 24.90 23.79
N MET A 41 -13.86 24.17 22.77
CA MET A 41 -15.09 23.40 22.89
C MET A 41 -15.02 22.32 24.00
N PRO A 42 -16.14 22.03 24.68
CA PRO A 42 -16.24 20.97 25.67
C PRO A 42 -15.78 19.60 25.15
N VAL A 43 -15.20 18.80 26.03
CA VAL A 43 -14.66 17.47 25.70
C VAL A 43 -15.74 16.53 25.12
N ALA A 44 -16.98 16.65 25.59
CA ALA A 44 -18.11 15.86 25.07
C ALA A 44 -18.39 16.14 23.58
N ILE A 45 -18.36 17.41 23.15
CA ILE A 45 -18.62 17.79 21.76
C ILE A 45 -17.48 17.28 20.85
N LYS A 46 -16.24 17.29 21.35
CA LYS A 46 -15.09 16.73 20.62
C LYS A 46 -15.22 15.22 20.42
N ALA A 47 -15.71 14.49 21.43
CA ALA A 47 -15.93 13.04 21.33
C ALA A 47 -17.02 12.70 20.30
N THR A 48 -18.16 13.39 20.32
CA THR A 48 -19.25 13.18 19.35
C THR A 48 -18.82 13.53 17.93
N TYR A 49 -18.00 14.57 17.76
CA TYR A 49 -17.43 14.92 16.46
C TYR A 49 -16.51 13.81 15.91
N MET A 50 -15.64 13.24 16.76
CA MET A 50 -14.77 12.12 16.36
C MET A 50 -15.57 10.87 15.98
N GLU A 51 -16.64 10.56 16.71
CA GLU A 51 -17.52 9.44 16.39
C GLU A 51 -18.16 9.61 15.00
N ARG A 52 -18.72 10.79 14.73
CA ARG A 52 -19.34 11.10 13.44
C ARG A 52 -18.34 11.04 12.28
N MET A 53 -17.12 11.54 12.48
CA MET A 53 -16.05 11.41 11.50
C MET A 53 -15.68 9.95 11.24
N ASN A 54 -15.56 9.14 12.30
CA ASN A 54 -15.27 7.71 12.16
C ASN A 54 -16.38 6.99 11.38
N THR A 55 -17.66 7.26 11.67
CA THR A 55 -18.78 6.67 10.93
C THR A 55 -18.74 7.00 9.45
N ILE A 56 -18.37 8.23 9.07
CA ILE A 56 -18.23 8.64 7.67
C ILE A 56 -17.02 7.94 7.00
N LEU A 57 -15.94 7.73 7.74
CA LEU A 57 -14.67 7.21 7.22
C LEU A 57 -14.67 5.67 7.06
N ILE A 58 -15.36 4.94 7.94
CA ILE A 58 -15.46 3.47 7.92
C ILE A 58 -15.84 2.88 6.55
N PRO A 59 -16.90 3.32 5.83
CA PRO A 59 -17.26 2.72 4.54
C PRO A 59 -16.16 2.86 3.49
N PHE A 60 -15.42 3.98 3.49
CA PHE A 60 -14.29 4.18 2.59
C PHE A 60 -13.10 3.29 2.94
N LEU A 61 -12.84 3.08 4.24
CA LEU A 61 -11.84 2.10 4.67
C LEU A 61 -12.20 0.69 4.21
N ILE A 62 -13.45 0.26 4.40
CA ILE A 62 -13.91 -1.05 3.94
C ILE A 62 -13.74 -1.18 2.43
N ALA A 63 -14.18 -0.17 1.66
CA ALA A 63 -14.03 -0.15 0.21
C ALA A 63 -12.55 -0.25 -0.20
N LEU A 64 -11.66 0.50 0.45
CA LEU A 64 -10.24 0.48 0.17
C LEU A 64 -9.61 -0.89 0.47
N ILE A 65 -9.97 -1.51 1.61
CA ILE A 65 -9.50 -2.85 1.98
C ILE A 65 -9.94 -3.90 0.96
N VAL A 66 -11.20 -3.84 0.52
CA VAL A 66 -11.72 -4.77 -0.50
C VAL A 66 -10.97 -4.59 -1.83
N ILE A 67 -10.77 -3.34 -2.26
CA ILE A 67 -10.04 -3.05 -3.50
C ILE A 67 -8.60 -3.59 -3.41
N LEU A 68 -7.89 -3.35 -2.31
CA LEU A 68 -6.52 -3.85 -2.13
C LEU A 68 -6.43 -5.36 -2.00
N GLY A 69 -7.38 -5.97 -1.29
CA GLY A 69 -7.49 -7.42 -1.19
C GLY A 69 -7.65 -8.09 -2.55
N ILE A 70 -8.19 -7.39 -3.54
CA ILE A 70 -8.28 -7.84 -4.94
C ILE A 70 -7.00 -7.49 -5.74
N CYS A 71 -6.33 -6.38 -5.42
CA CYS A 71 -5.13 -5.94 -6.13
C CYS A 71 -3.91 -6.86 -5.90
N ILE A 72 -3.76 -7.48 -4.72
CA ILE A 72 -2.59 -8.30 -4.37
C ILE A 72 -2.59 -9.67 -5.07
N PRO A 73 -3.66 -10.49 -4.99
CA PRO A 73 -3.65 -11.85 -5.55
C PRO A 73 -3.60 -11.82 -7.08
N LYS A 74 -4.05 -10.73 -7.70
CA LYS A 74 -3.95 -10.49 -9.14
C LYS A 74 -2.50 -10.48 -9.64
N ARG A 75 -1.55 -10.04 -8.81
CA ARG A 75 -0.11 -10.05 -9.16
C ARG A 75 0.49 -11.45 -9.11
N LEU A 76 -0.16 -12.39 -8.42
CA LEU A 76 0.34 -13.73 -8.16
C LEU A 76 -0.38 -14.82 -9.00
N MET A 77 -1.66 -14.63 -9.36
CA MET A 77 -2.51 -15.69 -9.91
C MET A 77 -3.28 -15.27 -11.17
N PRO A 78 -3.56 -16.21 -12.10
CA PRO A 78 -4.43 -15.97 -13.25
C PRO A 78 -5.88 -15.73 -12.83
N THR A 79 -6.63 -14.99 -13.65
CA THR A 79 -7.97 -14.43 -13.35
C THR A 79 -9.00 -15.44 -12.83
N VAL A 80 -8.90 -16.71 -13.23
CA VAL A 80 -9.81 -17.78 -12.81
C VAL A 80 -9.63 -18.13 -11.31
N TRP A 81 -8.40 -18.11 -10.81
CA TRP A 81 -8.10 -18.32 -9.39
C TRP A 81 -8.34 -17.06 -8.55
N LEU A 82 -8.22 -15.87 -9.15
CA LEU A 82 -8.51 -14.60 -8.49
C LEU A 82 -9.94 -14.55 -7.96
N ASN A 83 -10.93 -14.98 -8.76
CA ASN A 83 -12.33 -14.98 -8.32
C ASN A 83 -12.56 -15.94 -7.14
N ARG A 84 -11.91 -17.12 -7.14
CA ARG A 84 -11.98 -18.07 -6.02
C ARG A 84 -11.38 -17.47 -4.74
N PHE A 85 -10.23 -16.82 -4.85
CA PHE A 85 -9.58 -16.17 -3.73
C PHE A 85 -10.41 -14.99 -3.19
N ALA A 86 -10.98 -14.16 -4.07
CA ALA A 86 -11.84 -13.05 -3.70
C ALA A 86 -13.12 -13.52 -2.97
N VAL A 87 -13.75 -14.59 -3.46
CA VAL A 87 -14.92 -15.21 -2.79
C VAL A 87 -14.53 -15.77 -1.43
N LEU A 88 -13.39 -16.46 -1.32
CA LEU A 88 -12.91 -17.02 -0.06
C LEU A 88 -12.58 -15.92 0.96
N LEU A 89 -11.95 -14.83 0.51
CA LEU A 89 -11.68 -13.65 1.32
C LEU A 89 -12.99 -12.97 1.80
N GLY A 90 -13.99 -12.89 0.92
CA GLY A 90 -15.31 -12.36 1.25
C GLY A 90 -16.06 -13.21 2.26
N ILE A 91 -16.02 -14.54 2.13
CA ILE A 91 -16.60 -15.48 3.09
C ILE A 91 -15.87 -15.38 4.43
N LEU A 92 -14.54 -15.29 4.42
CA LEU A 92 -13.75 -15.10 5.63
C LEU A 92 -14.15 -13.78 6.33
N LEU A 93 -14.27 -12.68 5.58
CA LEU A 93 -14.70 -11.40 6.12
C LEU A 93 -16.10 -11.51 6.73
N ALA A 94 -17.06 -12.04 5.99
CA ALA A 94 -18.43 -12.21 6.45
C ALA A 94 -18.51 -13.09 7.70
N GLY A 95 -17.76 -14.20 7.73
CA GLY A 95 -17.69 -15.10 8.88
C GLY A 95 -17.09 -14.45 10.12
N VAL A 96 -16.00 -13.69 9.98
CA VAL A 96 -15.37 -13.01 11.13
C VAL A 96 -16.20 -11.82 11.63
N VAL A 97 -16.82 -11.06 10.72
CA VAL A 97 -17.74 -9.97 11.06
C VAL A 97 -18.96 -10.51 11.80
N TRP A 98 -19.49 -11.67 11.40
CA TRP A 98 -20.61 -12.31 12.07
C TRP A 98 -20.27 -12.78 13.49
N TRP A 99 -19.02 -13.16 13.76
CA TRP A 99 -18.62 -13.82 15.01
C TRP A 99 -18.05 -12.90 16.08
N ILE A 100 -17.35 -11.82 15.73
CA ILE A 100 -16.55 -11.04 16.70
C ILE A 100 -16.93 -9.56 16.64
N ASP A 101 -16.40 -8.86 15.64
CA ASP A 101 -16.57 -7.43 15.43
C ASP A 101 -15.94 -7.06 14.09
N LEU A 102 -16.45 -6.02 13.45
CA LEU A 102 -15.99 -5.52 12.17
C LEU A 102 -14.52 -5.09 12.25
N LYS A 103 -14.10 -4.46 13.35
CA LYS A 103 -12.71 -4.04 13.54
C LYS A 103 -11.75 -5.21 13.51
N THR A 104 -12.07 -6.32 14.19
CA THR A 104 -11.23 -7.51 14.24
C THR A 104 -11.15 -8.18 12.87
N GLY A 105 -12.28 -8.30 12.16
CA GLY A 105 -12.31 -8.85 10.80
C GLY A 105 -11.46 -8.06 9.82
N LEU A 106 -11.57 -6.73 9.83
CA LEU A 106 -10.73 -5.85 9.01
C LEU A 106 -9.25 -6.01 9.35
N THR A 107 -8.91 -6.08 10.64
CA THR A 107 -7.51 -6.21 11.09
C THR A 107 -6.89 -7.53 10.63
N VAL A 108 -7.63 -8.64 10.71
CA VAL A 108 -7.18 -9.97 10.26
C VAL A 108 -6.91 -9.96 8.76
N ILE A 109 -7.84 -9.45 7.96
CA ILE A 109 -7.69 -9.43 6.49
C ILE A 109 -6.55 -8.51 6.08
N LEU A 110 -6.41 -7.37 6.74
CA LEU A 110 -5.33 -6.44 6.45
C LEU A 110 -3.97 -7.02 6.83
N THR A 111 -3.88 -7.75 7.93
CA THR A 111 -2.67 -8.46 8.34
C THR A 111 -2.31 -9.56 7.35
N LEU A 112 -3.29 -10.33 6.89
CA LEU A 112 -3.08 -11.35 5.85
C LEU A 112 -2.63 -10.73 4.53
N SER A 113 -3.25 -9.61 4.14
CA SER A 113 -2.89 -8.84 2.95
C SER A 113 -1.48 -8.26 3.06
N LEU A 114 -1.09 -7.76 4.24
CA LEU A 114 0.25 -7.27 4.52
C LEU A 114 1.29 -8.39 4.38
N LEU A 115 1.01 -9.57 4.91
CA LEU A 115 1.89 -10.74 4.82
C LEU A 115 2.07 -11.17 3.36
N LEU A 116 0.98 -11.28 2.60
CA LEU A 116 1.04 -11.58 1.17
C LEU A 116 1.81 -10.51 0.38
N GLN A 117 1.57 -9.23 0.63
CA GLN A 117 2.28 -8.14 -0.03
C GLN A 117 3.77 -8.12 0.31
N THR A 118 4.14 -8.49 1.53
CA THR A 118 5.54 -8.63 1.96
C THR A 118 6.22 -9.76 1.21
N VAL A 119 5.57 -10.91 1.05
CA VAL A 119 6.06 -12.02 0.23
C VAL A 119 6.26 -11.58 -1.22
N VAL A 120 5.30 -10.85 -1.79
CA VAL A 120 5.40 -10.29 -3.16
C VAL A 120 6.56 -9.30 -3.28
N LEU A 121 6.80 -8.46 -2.26
CA LEU A 121 7.94 -7.55 -2.24
C LEU A 121 9.27 -8.32 -2.20
N ILE A 122 9.39 -9.35 -1.37
CA ILE A 122 10.59 -10.21 -1.31
C ILE A 122 10.84 -10.88 -2.67
N LEU A 123 9.80 -11.42 -3.31
CA LEU A 123 9.88 -12.00 -4.65
C LEU A 123 10.29 -10.97 -5.72
N ALA A 124 9.79 -9.74 -5.61
CA ALA A 124 10.15 -8.65 -6.51
C ALA A 124 11.62 -8.24 -6.33
N LEU A 125 12.10 -8.16 -5.08
CA LEU A 125 13.51 -7.89 -4.76
C LEU A 125 14.43 -9.02 -5.23
N ALA A 126 14.00 -10.27 -5.09
CA ALA A 126 14.72 -11.44 -5.60
C ALA A 126 14.77 -11.53 -7.14
N GLY A 127 14.11 -10.62 -7.86
CA GLY A 127 14.11 -10.59 -9.32
C GLY A 127 13.34 -11.76 -9.96
N SER A 128 12.45 -12.41 -9.21
CA SER A 128 11.75 -13.60 -9.69
C SER A 128 10.89 -13.31 -10.92
N ALA A 129 11.10 -14.08 -12.00
CA ALA A 129 10.34 -13.99 -13.24
C ALA A 129 8.89 -14.52 -13.12
N ARG A 130 8.51 -15.08 -11.96
CA ARG A 130 7.16 -15.60 -11.71
C ARG A 130 6.10 -14.52 -11.49
N LEU A 131 6.49 -13.25 -11.33
CA LEU A 131 5.54 -12.16 -11.17
C LEU A 131 5.14 -11.57 -12.54
N ILE A 132 3.83 -11.56 -12.81
CA ILE A 132 3.26 -11.01 -14.03
C ILE A 132 3.19 -9.48 -13.88
N PHE A 133 4.11 -8.77 -14.51
CA PHE A 133 4.10 -7.30 -14.56
C PHE A 133 3.96 -6.81 -15.99
N GLU A 134 3.15 -5.75 -16.16
CA GLU A 134 2.83 -5.17 -17.46
C GLU A 134 4.01 -4.38 -18.09
N LYS A 135 4.98 -3.94 -17.28
CA LYS A 135 6.19 -3.22 -17.74
C LYS A 135 7.49 -3.93 -17.33
N LYS A 136 8.49 -3.88 -18.23
CA LYS A 136 9.70 -4.74 -18.17
C LYS A 136 10.82 -4.32 -17.18
N GLY A 137 10.74 -3.21 -16.45
CA GLY A 137 11.83 -2.76 -15.56
C GLY A 137 11.81 -3.34 -14.14
N TYR A 138 12.94 -3.86 -13.63
CA TYR A 138 13.08 -4.39 -12.25
C TYR A 138 12.67 -3.35 -11.19
N TRP A 139 13.24 -2.14 -11.26
CA TRP A 139 12.99 -1.05 -10.29
C TRP A 139 11.53 -0.58 -10.28
N LEU A 140 10.86 -0.61 -11.43
CA LEU A 140 9.44 -0.28 -11.53
C LEU A 140 8.56 -1.31 -10.78
N ARG A 141 8.93 -2.59 -10.81
CA ARG A 141 8.22 -3.67 -10.09
C ARG A 141 8.37 -3.51 -8.59
N VAL A 142 9.59 -3.26 -8.14
CA VAL A 142 9.91 -3.03 -6.72
C VAL A 142 9.18 -1.79 -6.23
N GLY A 143 9.26 -0.67 -6.96
CA GLY A 143 8.56 0.57 -6.63
C GLY A 143 7.05 0.39 -6.52
N SER A 144 6.43 -0.28 -7.49
CA SER A 144 4.99 -0.56 -7.48
C SER A 144 4.58 -1.45 -6.29
N SER A 145 5.40 -2.44 -5.93
CA SER A 145 5.16 -3.29 -4.76
C SER A 145 5.29 -2.51 -3.45
N LEU A 146 6.26 -1.59 -3.39
CA LEU A 146 6.49 -0.75 -2.22
C LEU A 146 5.37 0.27 -1.98
N ILE A 147 4.80 0.84 -3.06
CA ILE A 147 3.60 1.69 -2.98
C ILE A 147 2.41 0.91 -2.41
N HIS A 148 2.17 -0.31 -2.89
CA HIS A 148 1.09 -1.16 -2.36
C HIS A 148 1.31 -1.52 -0.89
N LEU A 149 2.54 -1.86 -0.51
CA LEU A 149 2.88 -2.12 0.89
C LEU A 149 2.63 -0.89 1.77
N GLY A 150 3.09 0.28 1.33
CA GLY A 150 2.86 1.55 2.03
C GLY A 150 1.37 1.84 2.21
N LEU A 151 0.55 1.58 1.19
CA LEU A 151 -0.90 1.82 1.26
C LEU A 151 -1.61 0.84 2.22
N ILE A 152 -1.20 -0.43 2.28
CA ILE A 152 -1.72 -1.38 3.28
C ILE A 152 -1.34 -0.94 4.70
N LEU A 153 -0.09 -0.53 4.90
CA LEU A 153 0.38 -0.01 6.19
C LEU A 153 -0.35 1.28 6.60
N PHE A 154 -0.67 2.16 5.64
CA PHE A 154 -1.46 3.36 5.88
C PHE A 154 -2.85 3.03 6.43
N ILE A 155 -3.52 2.00 5.91
CA ILE A 155 -4.84 1.61 6.41
C ILE A 155 -4.71 0.96 7.79
N LEU A 156 -3.64 0.18 7.98
CA LEU A 156 -3.35 -0.45 9.26
C LEU A 156 -3.15 0.63 10.33
N ASP A 157 -2.43 1.68 9.98
CA ASP A 157 -2.21 2.87 10.80
C ASP A 157 -3.54 3.52 11.24
N LEU A 158 -4.48 3.72 10.29
CA LEU A 158 -5.81 4.25 10.59
C LEU A 158 -6.62 3.34 11.55
N LEU A 159 -6.44 2.02 11.48
CA LEU A 159 -7.10 1.09 12.42
C LEU A 159 -6.48 1.10 13.83
N PHE A 160 -5.18 1.40 13.93
CA PHE A 160 -4.42 1.45 15.18
C PHE A 160 -4.30 2.86 15.79
N TYR A 161 -5.14 3.82 15.37
CA TYR A 161 -5.10 5.20 15.88
C TYR A 161 -5.13 5.34 17.41
N LYS A 162 -5.72 4.37 18.14
CA LYS A 162 -5.76 4.37 19.61
C LYS A 162 -4.39 4.18 20.26
N ASN A 163 -3.44 3.58 19.56
CA ASN A 163 -2.09 3.28 20.06
C ASN A 163 -1.09 4.30 19.53
N LEU A 164 -0.92 5.43 20.23
CA LEU A 164 -0.09 6.56 19.78
C LEU A 164 1.33 6.18 19.31
N LYS A 165 2.00 5.27 20.04
CA LYS A 165 3.36 4.81 19.70
C LYS A 165 3.41 4.01 18.40
N LEU A 166 2.46 3.10 18.21
CA LEU A 166 2.37 2.28 17.00
C LEU A 166 1.94 3.11 15.81
N HIS A 167 1.00 4.04 16.01
CA HIS A 167 0.53 4.98 14.99
C HIS A 167 1.69 5.81 14.43
N LEU A 168 2.49 6.43 15.30
CA LEU A 168 3.61 7.26 14.85
C LEU A 168 4.65 6.44 14.07
N LEU A 169 4.96 5.23 14.53
CA LEU A 169 5.89 4.33 13.83
C LEU A 169 5.35 3.90 12.47
N LEU A 170 4.09 3.45 12.41
CA LEU A 170 3.43 3.02 11.17
C LEU A 170 3.34 4.17 10.17
N PHE A 171 3.04 5.39 10.63
CA PHE A 171 3.02 6.59 9.81
C PHE A 171 4.36 6.85 9.12
N TRP A 172 5.47 6.77 9.85
CA TRP A 172 6.81 6.99 9.27
C TRP A 172 7.19 5.89 8.28
N ILE A 173 6.95 4.62 8.62
CA ILE A 173 7.25 3.49 7.72
C ILE A 173 6.41 3.61 6.44
N THR A 174 5.12 3.91 6.59
CA THR A 174 4.19 4.13 5.48
C THR A 174 4.66 5.26 4.57
N THR A 175 5.03 6.40 5.16
CA THR A 175 5.50 7.57 4.41
C THR A 175 6.79 7.25 3.65
N LEU A 176 7.74 6.59 4.32
CA LEU A 176 8.99 6.19 3.68
C LEU A 176 8.76 5.19 2.54
N ALA A 177 7.93 4.17 2.76
CA ALA A 177 7.62 3.15 1.76
C ALA A 177 6.92 3.74 0.54
N THR A 178 5.93 4.62 0.74
CA THR A 178 5.22 5.28 -0.37
C THR A 178 6.11 6.24 -1.14
N VAL A 179 6.90 7.08 -0.47
CA VAL A 179 7.83 8.01 -1.11
C VAL A 179 8.92 7.27 -1.88
N ALA A 180 9.57 6.29 -1.24
CA ALA A 180 10.57 5.45 -1.91
C ALA A 180 9.96 4.71 -3.11
N GLY A 181 8.74 4.21 -2.97
CA GLY A 181 8.04 3.52 -4.05
C GLY A 181 7.75 4.43 -5.24
N MET A 182 7.33 5.67 -4.98
CA MET A 182 7.15 6.70 -6.02
C MET A 182 8.47 7.05 -6.70
N LEU A 183 9.54 7.28 -5.93
CA LEU A 183 10.86 7.58 -6.48
C LEU A 183 11.35 6.45 -7.40
N LEU A 184 11.21 5.19 -6.97
CA LEU A 184 11.57 4.03 -7.78
C LEU A 184 10.72 3.89 -9.05
N CYS A 185 9.44 4.26 -9.00
CA CYS A 185 8.58 4.24 -10.17
C CYS A 185 8.92 5.35 -11.19
N PHE A 186 9.18 6.57 -10.72
CA PHE A 186 9.45 7.72 -11.60
C PHE A 186 10.89 7.77 -12.10
N TYR A 187 11.85 7.41 -11.26
CA TYR A 187 13.28 7.49 -11.55
C TYR A 187 13.89 6.11 -11.84
N ALA A 188 13.09 5.12 -12.22
CA ALA A 188 13.55 3.75 -12.49
C ALA A 188 14.75 3.69 -13.45
N GLU A 189 14.72 4.50 -14.51
CA GLU A 189 15.79 4.57 -15.53
C GLU A 189 17.06 5.22 -15.00
N TRP A 190 16.91 6.27 -14.18
CA TRP A 190 18.04 6.94 -13.54
C TRP A 190 18.70 6.04 -12.49
N VAL A 191 17.91 5.39 -11.64
CA VAL A 191 18.40 4.44 -10.62
C VAL A 191 19.11 3.25 -11.27
N ALA A 192 18.57 2.71 -12.36
CA ALA A 192 19.25 1.67 -13.14
C ALA A 192 20.60 2.17 -13.68
N GLY A 193 20.63 3.36 -14.26
CA GLY A 193 21.84 3.97 -14.81
C GLY A 193 22.93 4.25 -13.77
N VAL A 194 22.57 4.57 -12.51
CA VAL A 194 23.54 4.74 -11.43
C VAL A 194 24.16 3.39 -11.05
N PHE A 195 23.36 2.34 -10.87
CA PHE A 195 23.86 1.01 -10.50
C PHE A 195 24.75 0.40 -11.60
N ASP A 196 24.41 0.60 -12.87
CA ASP A 196 25.23 0.11 -13.99
C ASP A 196 26.57 0.87 -14.09
N ARG A 197 26.58 2.18 -13.81
CA ARG A 197 27.83 2.96 -13.76
C ARG A 197 28.73 2.56 -12.58
N THR A 198 28.15 2.27 -11.42
CA THR A 198 28.94 1.84 -10.25
C THR A 198 29.61 0.48 -10.50
N LYS A 199 28.90 -0.47 -11.12
CA LYS A 199 29.50 -1.75 -11.53
C LYS A 199 30.61 -1.57 -12.58
N ALA A 200 30.39 -0.71 -13.56
CA ALA A 200 31.38 -0.43 -14.59
C ALA A 200 32.64 0.29 -14.06
N CYS A 201 32.51 1.04 -12.96
CA CYS A 201 33.65 1.67 -12.28
C CYS A 201 34.44 0.64 -11.46
N ASN A 202 33.75 -0.21 -10.70
CA ASN A 202 34.37 -1.23 -9.84
C ASN A 202 35.20 -2.25 -10.64
N ASN A 203 34.67 -2.75 -11.76
CA ASN A 203 35.40 -3.68 -12.63
C ASN A 203 36.67 -3.05 -13.24
N ARG A 204 36.67 -1.73 -13.43
CA ARG A 204 37.81 -1.00 -14.02
C ARG A 204 38.92 -0.73 -13.02
N GLU A 205 38.66 -0.83 -11.72
CA GLU A 205 39.67 -0.78 -10.66
C GLU A 205 40.29 -2.16 -10.44
N GLU A 206 39.49 -3.24 -10.45
CA GLU A 206 40.00 -4.62 -10.37
C GLU A 206 40.96 -4.95 -11.54
N ASP A 207 40.62 -4.53 -12.77
CA ASP A 207 41.50 -4.73 -13.94
C ASP A 207 42.84 -3.95 -13.81
N LYS A 208 42.84 -2.81 -13.10
CA LYS A 208 44.05 -2.01 -12.89
C LYS A 208 44.95 -2.61 -11.82
N GLU A 209 44.40 -3.10 -10.72
CA GLU A 209 45.17 -3.79 -9.68
C GLU A 209 45.82 -5.06 -10.22
N ALA A 210 45.10 -5.85 -11.02
CA ALA A 210 45.64 -7.06 -11.65
C ALA A 210 46.80 -6.78 -12.63
N SER A 211 46.87 -5.58 -13.22
CA SER A 211 47.93 -5.18 -14.16
C SER A 211 49.19 -4.60 -13.50
N ILE A 212 49.15 -4.29 -12.20
CA ILE A 212 50.30 -3.74 -11.45
C ILE A 212 51.10 -4.85 -10.74
N GLU A 213 50.51 -6.03 -10.52
CA GLU A 213 51.18 -7.19 -9.93
C GLU A 213 51.95 -8.09 -10.94
N GLN A 214 51.98 -7.72 -12.23
CA GLN A 214 52.77 -8.40 -13.27
C GLN A 214 54.01 -7.61 -13.66
#